data_AF-A0A3R7E9T3-F1
#
_entry.id   AF-A0A3R7E9T3-F1
#
_cell.length_a   1.000
_cell.length_b   1.000
_cell.length_c   1.000
_cell.angle_alpha   90.00
_cell.angle_beta   90.00
_cell.angle_gamma   90.00
#
_symmetry.space_group_name_H-M   'P 1'
#
loop_
_entity.id
_entity.type
_entity.pdbx_description
1 polymer ?
#
loop_
_entity_poly.entity_id
_entity_poly.type
_entity_poly.pdbx_seq_one_letter_code
_entity_poly.pdbx_strand_id
1 'polypeptide(L)'
;MSQVRELLEIVERSMPFPPRVIAGYSRLSQVFTSGDLARVCGIPPSTAKFYVRKMVALRMVTKIPNRKKYQKYANAKEFSSWLKDLIRLVIVPLERGEIEVPE
;
A
#
# COMPACT_ATOMS: atom_id res chain seq x y z
N MET A 1 6.56 9.42 -26.25
CA MET A 1 6.91 8.62 -25.04
C MET A 1 6.15 7.30 -25.10
N SER A 2 6.56 6.24 -24.41
CA SER A 2 5.83 4.97 -24.45
C SER A 2 4.62 5.02 -23.50
N GLN A 3 3.48 4.46 -23.93
CA GLN A 3 2.23 4.40 -23.16
C GLN A 3 2.42 3.88 -21.72
N VAL A 4 3.30 2.89 -21.54
CA VAL A 4 3.62 2.32 -20.21
C VAL A 4 4.23 3.38 -19.28
N ARG A 5 5.10 4.26 -19.81
CA ARG A 5 5.73 5.31 -19.01
C ARG A 5 4.71 6.31 -18.49
N GLU A 6 3.76 6.73 -19.33
CA GLU A 6 2.68 7.64 -18.95
C GLU A 6 1.81 7.03 -17.85
N LEU A 7 1.48 5.74 -17.96
CA LEU A 7 0.74 5.03 -16.91
C LEU A 7 1.51 4.98 -15.58
N LEU A 8 2.82 4.77 -15.60
CA LEU A 8 3.65 4.82 -14.39
C LEU A 8 3.71 6.22 -13.78
N GLU A 9 3.74 7.28 -14.61
CA GLU A 9 3.70 8.66 -14.14
C GLU A 9 2.35 9.01 -13.48
N ILE A 10 1.24 8.50 -14.01
CA ILE A 10 -0.08 8.63 -13.36
C ILE A 10 -0.05 7.94 -11.98
N VAL A 11 0.48 6.73 -11.89
CA VAL A 11 0.59 6.00 -10.62
C VAL A 11 1.44 6.78 -9.61
N GLU A 12 2.60 7.31 -10.03
CA GLU A 12 3.49 8.10 -9.15
C GLU A 12 2.78 9.32 -8.54
N ARG A 13 1.86 9.95 -9.29
CA ARG A 13 1.13 11.15 -8.84
C ARG A 13 -0.12 10.84 -8.03
N SER A 14 -0.83 9.77 -8.36
CA SER A 14 -2.17 9.48 -7.82
C SER A 14 -2.15 8.53 -6.63
N MET A 15 -1.14 7.67 -6.53
CA MET A 15 -1.13 6.59 -5.54
C MET A 15 -0.31 6.95 -4.30
N PRO A 16 -0.64 6.38 -3.13
CA PRO A 16 0.11 6.64 -1.91
C PRO A 16 1.54 6.06 -1.93
N PHE A 17 1.88 5.22 -2.90
CA PHE A 17 3.16 4.55 -3.03
C PHE A 17 3.67 4.63 -4.48
N PRO A 18 4.98 4.75 -4.70
CA PRO A 18 5.54 4.71 -6.05
C PRO A 18 5.40 3.30 -6.66
N PRO A 19 5.44 3.16 -8.00
CA PRO A 19 5.26 1.88 -8.70
C PRO A 19 6.17 0.77 -8.17
N ARG A 20 7.42 1.08 -7.83
CA ARG A 20 8.38 0.09 -7.29
C ARG A 20 7.93 -0.49 -5.94
N VAL A 21 7.29 0.31 -5.10
CA VAL A 21 6.79 -0.15 -3.78
C VAL A 21 5.51 -0.94 -3.96
N ILE A 22 4.64 -0.54 -4.89
CA ILE A 22 3.44 -1.30 -5.26
C ILE A 22 3.84 -2.69 -5.79
N ALA A 23 4.77 -2.76 -6.74
CA ALA A 23 5.28 -4.01 -7.30
C ALA A 23 6.09 -4.85 -6.29
N GLY A 24 6.78 -4.19 -5.35
CA GLY A 24 7.48 -4.87 -4.26
C GLY A 24 6.54 -5.45 -3.20
N TYR A 25 5.41 -4.80 -2.95
CA TYR A 25 4.46 -5.21 -1.93
C TYR A 25 3.94 -6.63 -2.15
N SER A 26 3.54 -6.99 -3.37
CA SER A 26 3.05 -8.34 -3.70
C SER A 26 4.09 -9.44 -3.44
N ARG A 27 5.38 -9.10 -3.56
CA ARG A 27 6.51 -10.04 -3.36
C ARG A 27 6.90 -10.22 -1.89
N LEU A 28 6.38 -9.39 -0.97
CA LEU A 28 6.60 -9.56 0.46
C LEU A 28 5.83 -10.76 1.00
N SER A 29 6.47 -11.50 1.91
CA SER A 29 5.81 -12.50 2.74
C SER A 29 4.68 -11.91 3.57
N GLN A 30 3.76 -12.77 4.03
CA GLN A 30 2.64 -12.35 4.88
C GLN A 30 3.11 -11.64 6.16
N VAL A 31 4.26 -12.05 6.69
CA VAL A 31 4.95 -11.38 7.80
C VAL A 31 6.33 -10.94 7.31
N PHE A 32 6.68 -9.68 7.48
CA PHE A 32 7.92 -9.09 6.96
C PHE A 32 8.45 -7.98 7.87
N THR A 33 9.67 -7.52 7.63
CA THR A 33 10.29 -6.37 8.30
C THR A 33 10.43 -5.18 7.35
N SER A 34 10.68 -3.97 7.88
CA SER A 34 11.04 -2.83 7.02
C SER A 34 12.32 -3.08 6.22
N GLY A 35 13.24 -3.93 6.70
CA GLY A 35 14.44 -4.33 5.96
C GLY A 35 14.12 -5.22 4.75
N ASP A 36 13.11 -6.09 4.88
CA ASP A 36 12.64 -6.90 3.75
C ASP A 36 12.02 -6.02 2.67
N LEU A 37 11.23 -5.01 3.05
CA LEU A 37 10.72 -4.02 2.10
C LEU A 37 11.86 -3.26 1.41
N ALA A 38 12.87 -2.82 2.16
CA ALA A 38 14.03 -2.13 1.60
C ALA A 38 14.72 -2.98 0.52
N ARG A 39 14.96 -4.26 0.83
CA ARG A 39 15.60 -5.23 -0.06
C ARG A 39 14.77 -5.50 -1.31
N VAL A 40 13.48 -5.82 -1.15
CA VAL A 40 12.58 -6.20 -2.25
C VAL A 40 12.32 -5.04 -3.21
N CYS A 41 12.22 -3.81 -2.69
CA CYS A 41 11.94 -2.62 -3.50
C CYS A 41 13.21 -1.90 -4.00
N GLY A 42 14.40 -2.31 -3.53
CA GLY A 42 15.66 -1.63 -3.84
C GLY A 42 15.64 -0.17 -3.39
N ILE A 43 15.21 0.10 -2.15
CA ILE A 43 15.08 1.46 -1.59
C ILE A 43 15.88 1.59 -0.29
N PRO A 44 16.26 2.82 0.10
CA PRO A 44 16.96 3.04 1.37
C PRO A 44 16.16 2.57 2.59
N PRO A 45 16.82 2.10 3.67
CA PRO A 45 16.13 1.66 4.88
C PRO A 45 15.24 2.72 5.54
N SER A 46 15.63 4.00 5.49
CA SER A 46 14.82 5.13 5.98
C SER A 46 13.53 5.28 5.18
N THR A 47 13.63 5.23 3.85
CA THR A 47 12.49 5.26 2.92
C THR A 47 11.56 4.06 3.13
N ALA A 48 12.12 2.87 3.36
CA ALA A 48 11.32 1.68 3.67
C ALA A 48 10.56 1.84 4.99
N LYS A 49 11.19 2.37 6.05
CA LYS A 49 10.50 2.68 7.32
C LYS A 49 9.36 3.67 7.12
N PHE A 50 9.56 4.70 6.30
CA PHE A 50 8.52 5.66 5.95
C PHE A 50 7.31 4.97 5.28
N TYR A 51 7.54 4.16 4.24
CA TYR A 51 6.44 3.48 3.56
C TYR A 51 5.74 2.43 4.41
N VAL A 52 6.45 1.70 5.27
CA VAL A 52 5.79 0.77 6.20
C VAL A 52 4.87 1.51 7.17
N ARG A 53 5.27 2.69 7.68
CA ARG A 53 4.38 3.51 8.52
C ARG A 53 3.12 3.92 7.74
N LYS A 54 3.27 4.30 6.47
CA LYS A 54 2.14 4.62 5.59
C LYS A 54 1.25 3.40 5.33
N MET A 55 1.81 2.21 5.12
CA MET A 55 1.06 0.95 4.99
C MET A 55 0.26 0.62 6.26
N VAL A 56 0.80 0.90 7.45
CA VAL A 56 0.07 0.74 8.72
C VAL A 56 -1.08 1.74 8.81
N ALA A 57 -0.83 3.01 8.50
CA ALA A 57 -1.86 4.06 8.53
C ALA A 57 -3.01 3.75 7.56
N LEU A 58 -2.70 3.23 6.38
CA LEU A 58 -3.67 2.82 5.36
C LEU A 58 -4.31 1.44 5.61
N ARG A 59 -4.06 0.82 6.77
CA ARG A 59 -4.60 -0.48 7.15
C ARG A 59 -4.34 -1.58 6.11
N MET A 60 -3.17 -1.53 5.45
CA MET A 60 -2.71 -2.63 4.60
C MET A 60 -1.98 -3.71 5.40
N VAL A 61 -1.32 -3.28 6.48
CA VAL A 61 -0.56 -4.14 7.40
C VAL A 61 -0.80 -3.71 8.84
N THR A 62 -0.51 -4.61 9.78
CA THR A 62 -0.47 -4.32 11.21
C THR A 62 0.95 -4.52 11.75
N LYS A 63 1.31 -3.77 12.81
CA LYS A 63 2.57 -3.97 13.53
C LYS A 63 2.36 -5.09 14.53
N ILE A 64 3.25 -6.09 14.52
CA ILE A 64 3.19 -7.17 15.50
C ILE A 64 3.72 -6.64 16.85
N PRO A 65 2.94 -6.71 17.95
CA PRO A 65 3.37 -6.25 19.27
C PRO A 65 4.71 -6.87 19.69
N ASN A 66 5.55 -6.08 20.34
CA ASN A 66 6.87 -6.48 20.86
C ASN A 66 7.84 -7.04 19.81
N ARG A 67 7.55 -6.89 18.50
CA ARG A 67 8.41 -7.35 17.40
C ARG A 67 8.65 -6.22 16.40
N LYS A 68 9.84 -6.22 15.78
CA LYS A 68 10.17 -5.34 14.64
C LYS A 68 9.62 -5.89 13.31
N LYS A 69 8.42 -6.48 13.35
CA LYS A 69 7.77 -7.17 12.23
C LYS A 69 6.37 -6.60 11.98
N TYR A 70 5.93 -6.75 10.74
CA TYR A 70 4.64 -6.31 10.23
C TYR A 70 3.95 -7.50 9.57
N GLN A 71 2.63 -7.51 9.63
CA GLN A 71 1.81 -8.57 9.05
C GLN A 71 0.77 -7.96 8.11
N LYS A 72 0.68 -8.47 6.89
CA LYS A 72 -0.38 -8.10 5.94
C LYS A 72 -1.74 -8.59 6.44
N TYR A 73 -2.80 -7.84 6.16
CA TYR A 73 -4.16 -8.39 6.31
C TYR A 73 -4.42 -9.47 5.26
N ALA A 74 -5.35 -10.39 5.56
CA ALA A 74 -5.62 -11.55 4.71
C ALA A 74 -6.13 -11.17 3.31
N ASN A 75 -6.93 -10.11 3.23
CA ASN A 75 -7.47 -9.52 2.00
C ASN A 75 -6.49 -8.57 1.30
N ALA A 76 -5.36 -8.22 1.92
CA ALA A 76 -4.39 -7.27 1.40
C ALA A 76 -3.10 -7.97 0.94
N LYS A 77 -3.17 -9.17 0.33
CA LYS A 77 -1.96 -9.86 -0.18
C LYS A 77 -1.26 -9.06 -1.28
N GLU A 78 -2.06 -8.48 -2.17
CA GLU A 78 -1.66 -7.55 -3.22
C GLU A 78 -2.18 -6.14 -2.95
N PHE A 79 -1.54 -5.13 -3.56
CA PHE A 79 -2.01 -3.75 -3.49
C PHE A 79 -3.39 -3.59 -4.15
N SER A 80 -3.60 -4.29 -5.27
CA SER A 80 -4.86 -4.31 -6.02
C SER A 80 -6.04 -4.81 -5.18
N SER A 81 -5.84 -5.86 -4.38
CA SER A 81 -6.88 -6.41 -3.50
C SER A 81 -7.31 -5.41 -2.45
N TRP A 82 -6.34 -4.77 -1.77
CA TRP A 82 -6.62 -3.70 -0.81
C TRP A 82 -7.33 -2.51 -1.46
N LEU A 83 -6.89 -2.08 -2.65
CA LEU A 83 -7.48 -0.94 -3.34
C LEU A 83 -8.92 -1.24 -3.79
N LYS A 84 -9.19 -2.45 -4.28
CA LYS A 84 -10.54 -2.89 -4.63
C LYS A 84 -11.48 -2.86 -3.43
N ASP A 85 -11.00 -3.30 -2.27
CA ASP A 85 -11.79 -3.24 -1.03
C ASP A 85 -12.06 -1.78 -0.62
N LEU A 86 -11.05 -0.91 -0.70
CA LEU A 86 -11.25 0.52 -0.43
C LEU A 86 -12.28 1.14 -1.37
N ILE A 87 -12.19 0.83 -2.67
CA ILE A 87 -13.15 1.31 -3.67
C ILE A 87 -14.56 0.82 -3.33
N ARG A 88 -14.71 -0.48 -3.09
CA ARG A 88 -16.01 -1.11 -2.84
C ARG A 88 -16.65 -0.66 -1.53
N LEU A 89 -15.88 -0.54 -0.47
CA LEU A 89 -16.39 -0.32 0.89
C LEU A 89 -16.53 1.17 1.23
N VAL A 90 -15.77 2.05 0.58
CA VAL A 90 -15.75 3.47 0.92
C VAL A 90 -16.03 4.34 -0.29
N ILE A 91 -15.23 4.23 -1.38
CA ILE A 91 -15.34 5.18 -2.50
C ILE A 91 -16.69 5.09 -3.20
N VAL A 92 -17.15 3.89 -3.55
CA VAL A 92 -18.43 3.71 -4.25
C VAL A 92 -19.62 4.13 -3.37
N PRO A 93 -19.72 3.70 -2.08
CA PRO A 93 -20.74 4.22 -1.18
C PRO A 93 -20.69 5.75 -1.03
N LEU A 94 -19.50 6.35 -0.96
CA LEU A 94 -19.31 7.79 -0.89
C LEU A 94 -19.85 8.51 -2.14
N GLU A 95 -19.51 8.01 -3.34
CA GLU A 95 -20.00 8.55 -4.63
C GLU A 95 -21.52 8.43 -4.78
N ARG A 96 -22.14 7.46 -4.10
CA ARG A 96 -23.59 7.24 -4.11
C ARG A 96 -24.34 8.00 -3.02
N GLY A 97 -23.63 8.69 -2.13
CA GLY A 97 -24.23 9.36 -0.97
C GLY A 97 -24.70 8.40 0.12
N GLU A 98 -24.19 7.16 0.14
CA GLU A 98 -24.48 6.16 1.19
C GLU A 98 -23.62 6.39 2.45
N ILE A 99 -22.50 7.11 2.31
CA ILE A 99 -21.63 7.55 3.41
C ILE A 99 -21.66 9.08 3.46
N GLU A 100 -22.04 9.64 4.60
CA GLU A 100 -21.98 11.08 4.84
C GLU A 100 -20.54 11.50 5.16
N VAL A 101 -20.08 12.59 4.53
CA VAL A 101 -18.82 13.24 4.89
C VAL A 101 -19.12 14.19 6.05
N PRO A 102 -18.54 13.98 7.24
CA PRO A 102 -18.68 14.93 8.33
C PRO A 102 -18.10 16.29 7.91
N GLU A 103 -18.79 17.38 8.26
CA GLU A 103 -18.29 18.75 8.09
C GLU A 103 -16.97 19.00 8.84
#